data_AF-A0A7S7QRU4-F1
#
_entry.id   AF-A0A7S7QRU4-F1
#
_cell.length_a   1.000
_cell.length_b   1.000
_cell.length_c   1.000
_cell.angle_alpha   90.00
_cell.angle_beta   90.00
_cell.angle_gamma   90.00
#
_symmetry.space_group_name_H-M   'P 1'
#
loop_
_entity.id
_entity.type
_entity.pdbx_description
1 polymer ?
#
loop_
_entity_poly.entity_id
_entity_poly.type
_entity_poly.pdbx_seq_one_letter_code
_entity_poly.pdbx_strand_id
1 'polypeptide(L)'
;MQEAVPMFGQKATFGKRQHSFAELKEMMRPTPDADGVTRVFSKELWDDPKVGPMLRELGFNPDDPRNISKTAEDYIAMFAAAKKRLEERAAAFNRDMTNRYGYCNAVPFLVIDHTIWDGEHGAFLYASLNLIGFDDWNVLMLAGDERTKELCGIAGHPGTVPAVSKAVHEFVVAWKERYERALEAYGVTAAGGQGRGISREQYEMEKDELRQEIIDKVGWMKPRIINELLRIQG
;
A
#
# COMPACT_ATOMS: atom_id res chain seq x y z
N MET A 1 15.55 -8.27 64.94
CA MET A 1 15.21 -6.91 64.49
C MET A 1 16.18 -6.60 63.35
N GLN A 2 15.84 -6.81 62.07
CA GLN A 2 15.06 -5.92 61.17
C GLN A 2 15.55 -4.47 61.33
N GLU A 3 16.12 -3.80 60.33
CA GLU A 3 15.62 -3.49 58.97
C GLU A 3 16.80 -3.38 57.96
N ALA A 4 16.76 -4.05 56.81
CA ALA A 4 16.20 -3.64 55.50
C ALA A 4 17.15 -2.76 54.64
N VAL A 5 17.65 -3.38 53.56
CA VAL A 5 18.43 -2.77 52.47
C VAL A 5 17.49 -2.04 51.50
N PRO A 6 17.78 -0.80 51.07
CA PRO A 6 17.27 -0.29 49.81
C PRO A 6 18.33 -0.45 48.72
N MET A 7 18.04 -1.38 47.80
CA MET A 7 18.56 -1.36 46.43
C MET A 7 17.95 -0.18 45.65
N PHE A 8 18.63 0.23 44.58
CA PHE A 8 18.24 1.16 43.52
C PHE A 8 18.70 2.63 43.64
N GLY A 9 19.79 2.91 42.91
CA GLY A 9 20.10 4.21 42.32
C GLY A 9 20.67 3.97 40.93
N GLN A 10 19.79 3.73 39.96
CA GLN A 10 20.11 3.63 38.53
C GLN A 10 20.95 4.85 38.11
N LYS A 11 22.11 4.61 37.48
CA LYS A 11 22.76 5.65 36.68
C LYS A 11 21.79 6.04 35.59
N ALA A 12 21.28 7.26 35.67
CA ALA A 12 20.47 7.90 34.65
C ALA A 12 21.22 7.88 33.31
N THR A 13 20.87 6.95 32.43
CA THR A 13 21.16 7.07 31.01
C THR A 13 20.39 8.26 30.48
N PHE A 14 21.13 9.30 30.10
CA PHE A 14 20.68 10.46 29.37
C PHE A 14 19.73 10.02 28.25
N GLY A 15 18.44 10.29 28.44
CA GLY A 15 17.42 10.11 27.42
C GLY A 15 17.70 11.08 26.27
N LYS A 16 18.18 10.56 25.14
CA LYS A 16 17.83 11.17 23.86
C LYS A 16 16.32 11.01 23.75
N ARG A 17 15.57 12.11 23.79
CA ARG A 17 14.19 12.12 23.29
C ARG A 17 14.24 11.55 21.88
N GLN A 18 13.78 10.32 21.72
CA GLN A 18 13.44 9.79 20.41
C GLN A 18 12.26 10.62 19.92
N HIS A 19 12.52 11.51 18.97
CA HIS A 19 11.44 12.05 18.16
C HIS A 19 10.65 10.86 17.60
N SER A 20 9.34 10.89 17.77
CA SER A 20 8.48 9.84 17.23
C SER A 20 8.64 9.80 15.70
N PHE A 21 8.47 8.63 15.10
CA PHE A 21 8.53 8.47 13.64
C PHE A 21 7.55 9.40 12.90
N ALA A 22 6.45 9.79 13.55
CA ALA A 22 5.52 10.79 13.05
C ALA A 22 6.14 12.20 12.96
N GLU A 23 6.87 12.64 13.99
CA GLU A 23 7.55 13.95 14.02
C GLU A 23 8.73 14.00 13.03
N LEU A 24 9.49 12.91 12.90
CA LEU A 24 10.58 12.84 11.92
C LEU A 24 10.06 12.88 10.48
N LYS A 25 8.92 12.22 10.22
CA LYS A 25 8.23 12.22 8.93
C LYS A 25 7.60 13.57 8.60
N GLU A 26 7.18 14.33 9.61
CA GLU A 26 6.65 15.68 9.45
C GLU A 26 7.78 16.70 9.17
N MET A 27 8.93 16.58 9.85
CA MET A 27 10.12 17.43 9.61
C MET A 27 10.82 17.17 8.28
N MET A 28 10.67 15.98 7.70
CA MET A 28 11.27 15.59 6.41
C MET A 28 10.27 15.62 5.24
N ARG A 29 9.05 16.11 5.45
CA ARG A 29 8.11 16.33 4.34
C ARG A 29 8.70 17.42 3.45
N PRO A 30 8.97 17.16 2.16
CA PRO A 30 9.42 18.21 1.28
C PRO A 30 8.29 19.23 1.15
N THR A 31 8.59 20.48 1.48
CA THR A 31 7.69 21.61 1.21
C THR A 31 7.59 21.77 -0.31
N PRO A 32 6.41 22.08 -0.88
CA PRO A 32 6.31 22.42 -2.29
C PRO A 32 7.30 23.53 -2.65
N ASP A 33 7.96 23.42 -3.80
CA ASP A 33 8.79 24.49 -4.34
C ASP A 33 7.91 25.72 -4.68
N ALA A 34 8.52 26.85 -5.05
CA ALA A 34 7.81 28.07 -5.43
C ALA A 34 6.82 27.90 -6.60
N ASP A 35 6.95 26.83 -7.38
CA ASP A 35 6.01 26.45 -8.45
C ASP A 35 4.88 25.51 -7.98
N GLY A 36 4.78 25.25 -6.67
CA GLY A 36 3.77 24.40 -6.06
C GLY A 36 4.04 22.89 -6.20
N VAL A 37 5.17 22.48 -6.77
CA VAL A 37 5.51 21.07 -6.96
C VAL A 37 6.38 20.57 -5.81
N THR A 38 5.95 19.48 -5.17
CA THR A 38 6.75 18.79 -4.14
C THR A 38 7.79 17.89 -4.81
N ARG A 39 9.08 18.15 -4.54
CA ARG A 39 10.19 17.37 -5.09
C ARG A 39 10.98 16.62 -4.02
N VAL A 40 11.60 15.50 -4.40
CA VAL A 40 12.51 14.73 -3.52
C VAL A 40 13.77 15.54 -3.23
N PHE A 41 14.34 16.16 -4.26
CA PHE A 41 15.34 17.21 -4.16
C PHE A 41 14.71 18.52 -4.68
N SER A 42 14.55 19.49 -3.77
CA SER A 42 14.00 20.82 -4.09
C SER A 42 14.86 21.55 -5.11
N LYS A 43 14.27 22.52 -5.83
CA LYS A 43 15.03 23.40 -6.73
C LYS A 43 16.20 24.09 -6.02
N GLU A 44 15.99 24.52 -4.78
CA GLU A 44 17.02 25.14 -3.94
C GLU A 44 18.25 24.23 -3.75
N LEU A 45 18.05 22.93 -3.55
CA LEU A 45 19.15 21.95 -3.43
C LEU A 45 19.90 21.74 -4.75
N TRP A 46 19.22 21.86 -5.89
CA TRP A 46 19.83 21.76 -7.21
C TRP A 46 20.65 22.98 -7.61
N ASP A 47 20.26 24.15 -7.10
CA ASP A 47 20.92 25.44 -7.29
C ASP A 47 22.05 25.68 -6.27
N ASP A 48 22.11 24.90 -5.19
CA ASP A 48 23.22 24.95 -4.23
C ASP A 48 24.55 24.56 -4.92
N PRO A 49 25.60 25.39 -4.83
CA PRO A 49 26.85 25.21 -5.57
C PRO A 49 27.69 24.01 -5.10
N LYS A 50 27.36 23.40 -3.96
CA LYS A 50 28.03 22.19 -3.45
C LYS A 50 27.18 20.94 -3.68
N VAL A 51 25.88 21.03 -3.43
CA VAL A 51 24.95 19.89 -3.51
C VAL A 51 24.53 19.61 -4.95
N GLY A 52 24.22 20.65 -5.73
CA GLY A 52 23.78 20.51 -7.11
C GLY A 52 24.78 19.74 -8.01
N PRO A 53 26.08 20.08 -8.01
CA PRO A 53 27.08 19.32 -8.77
C PRO A 53 27.20 17.87 -8.30
N MET A 54 27.19 17.63 -6.99
CA MET A 54 27.26 16.28 -6.40
C MET A 54 26.09 15.40 -6.83
N LEU A 55 24.86 15.91 -6.82
CA LEU A 55 23.69 15.16 -7.28
C LEU A 55 23.80 14.76 -8.76
N ARG A 56 24.31 15.67 -9.61
CA ARG A 56 24.55 15.40 -11.04
C ARG A 56 25.66 14.37 -11.25
N GLU A 57 26.75 14.45 -10.47
CA GLU A 57 27.84 13.45 -10.50
C GLU A 57 27.36 12.05 -10.11
N LEU A 58 26.42 11.96 -9.16
CA LEU A 58 25.75 10.72 -8.77
C LEU A 58 24.71 10.23 -9.81
N GLY A 59 24.55 10.92 -10.94
CA GLY A 59 23.66 10.55 -12.03
C GLY A 59 22.19 10.90 -11.81
N PHE A 60 21.87 11.74 -10.82
CA PHE A 60 20.52 12.27 -10.66
C PHE A 60 20.26 13.43 -11.62
N ASN A 61 19.01 13.59 -12.04
CA ASN A 61 18.56 14.65 -12.95
C ASN A 61 17.44 15.46 -12.28
N PRO A 62 17.52 16.80 -12.22
CA PRO A 62 16.47 17.65 -11.64
C PRO A 62 15.11 17.49 -12.33
N ASP A 63 15.11 17.24 -13.64
CA ASP A 63 13.92 17.10 -14.48
C ASP A 63 13.42 15.65 -14.57
N ASP A 64 14.04 14.73 -13.83
CA ASP A 64 13.55 13.36 -13.75
C ASP A 64 12.12 13.38 -13.17
N PRO A 65 11.11 12.81 -13.86
CA PRO A 65 9.74 12.74 -13.32
C PRO A 65 9.67 12.07 -11.94
N ARG A 66 10.65 11.21 -11.60
CA ARG A 66 10.77 10.55 -10.30
C ARG A 66 11.25 11.48 -9.18
N ASN A 67 11.75 12.67 -9.51
CA ASN A 67 12.02 13.73 -8.55
C ASN A 67 10.73 14.39 -8.06
N ILE A 68 9.57 14.16 -8.71
CA ILE A 68 8.27 14.63 -8.22
C ILE A 68 7.75 13.63 -7.18
N SER A 69 7.53 14.10 -5.96
CA SER A 69 6.96 13.29 -4.89
C SER A 69 5.45 13.52 -4.80
N LYS A 70 4.68 12.43 -4.74
CA LYS A 70 3.24 12.52 -4.45
C LYS A 70 3.03 13.03 -3.03
N THR A 71 2.23 14.05 -2.88
CA THR A 71 1.77 14.60 -1.60
C THR A 71 0.72 13.70 -0.95
N ALA A 72 0.38 13.97 0.31
CA ALA A 72 -0.72 13.27 0.97
C ALA A 72 -2.05 13.56 0.27
N GLU A 73 -2.25 14.80 -0.18
CA GLU A 73 -3.39 15.26 -0.95
C GLU A 73 -3.52 14.51 -2.28
N ASP A 74 -2.41 14.24 -2.97
CA ASP A 74 -2.39 13.44 -4.21
C ASP A 74 -2.88 12.01 -3.96
N TYR A 75 -2.42 11.39 -2.87
CA TYR A 75 -2.91 10.05 -2.50
C TYR A 75 -4.39 10.08 -2.16
N ILE A 76 -4.86 11.07 -1.40
CA ILE A 76 -6.28 11.23 -1.06
C ILE A 76 -7.12 11.38 -2.33
N ALA A 77 -6.72 12.26 -3.26
CA ALA A 77 -7.41 12.47 -4.53
C ALA A 77 -7.43 11.20 -5.39
N MET A 78 -6.31 10.48 -5.45
CA MET A 78 -6.19 9.21 -6.15
C MET A 78 -7.14 8.14 -5.59
N PHE A 79 -7.20 7.99 -4.26
CA PHE A 79 -8.10 7.04 -3.61
C PHE A 79 -9.57 7.44 -3.77
N ALA A 80 -9.90 8.73 -3.65
CA ALA A 80 -11.24 9.24 -3.88
C ALA A 80 -11.71 8.96 -5.32
N ALA A 81 -10.85 9.22 -6.31
CA ALA A 81 -11.14 8.92 -7.71
C ALA A 81 -11.32 7.41 -7.95
N ALA A 82 -10.49 6.57 -7.32
CA ALA A 82 -10.60 5.12 -7.45
C ALA A 82 -11.87 4.56 -6.79
N LYS A 83 -12.24 5.07 -5.61
CA LYS A 83 -13.49 4.73 -4.94
C LYS A 83 -14.70 5.13 -5.80
N LYS A 84 -14.69 6.32 -6.39
CA LYS A 84 -15.74 6.77 -7.32
C LYS A 84 -15.87 5.83 -8.53
N ARG A 85 -14.75 5.42 -9.14
CA ARG A 85 -14.78 4.42 -10.24
C ARG A 85 -15.38 3.08 -9.80
N LEU A 86 -15.08 2.64 -8.58
CA LEU A 86 -15.69 1.43 -8.02
C LEU A 86 -17.20 1.59 -7.84
N GLU A 87 -17.66 2.72 -7.30
CA GLU A 87 -19.09 3.02 -7.15
C GLU A 87 -19.81 3.05 -8.51
N GLU A 88 -19.20 3.66 -9.53
CA GLU A 88 -19.73 3.68 -10.90
C GLU A 88 -19.82 2.27 -11.52
N ARG A 89 -18.79 1.43 -11.35
CA ARG A 89 -18.82 0.03 -11.79
C ARG A 89 -19.87 -0.80 -11.05
N ALA A 90 -20.00 -0.61 -9.74
CA ALA A 90 -21.01 -1.30 -8.94
C ALA A 90 -22.43 -0.88 -9.38
N ALA A 91 -22.66 0.40 -9.62
CA ALA A 91 -23.93 0.90 -10.15
C ALA A 91 -24.23 0.35 -11.55
N ALA A 92 -23.23 0.28 -12.43
CA ALA A 92 -23.38 -0.31 -13.75
C ALA A 92 -23.72 -1.81 -13.67
N PHE A 93 -23.00 -2.58 -12.86
CA PHE A 93 -23.27 -3.99 -12.61
C PHE A 93 -24.71 -4.20 -12.13
N ASN A 94 -25.14 -3.45 -11.11
CA ASN A 94 -26.50 -3.56 -10.56
C ASN A 94 -27.57 -3.22 -11.58
N ARG A 95 -27.37 -2.17 -12.38
CA ARG A 95 -28.31 -1.80 -13.45
C ARG A 95 -28.43 -2.90 -14.49
N ASP A 96 -27.31 -3.45 -14.95
CA ASP A 96 -27.27 -4.47 -15.99
C ASP A 96 -27.91 -5.78 -15.49
N MET A 97 -27.64 -6.17 -14.24
CA MET A 97 -28.25 -7.34 -13.59
C MET A 97 -29.74 -7.12 -13.30
N THR A 98 -30.15 -5.93 -12.90
CA THR A 98 -31.57 -5.58 -12.70
C THR A 98 -32.34 -5.66 -14.01
N ASN A 99 -31.77 -5.17 -15.12
CA ASN A 99 -32.39 -5.29 -16.44
C ASN A 99 -32.60 -6.76 -16.86
N ARG A 100 -31.74 -7.66 -16.36
CA ARG A 100 -31.75 -9.08 -16.75
C ARG A 100 -32.60 -9.96 -15.83
N TYR A 101 -32.62 -9.67 -14.53
CA TYR A 101 -33.23 -10.50 -13.49
C TYR A 101 -34.32 -9.77 -12.67
N GLY A 102 -34.65 -8.53 -13.03
CA GLY A 102 -35.70 -7.71 -12.40
C GLY A 102 -35.29 -7.04 -11.08
N TYR A 103 -34.23 -7.50 -10.42
CA TYR A 103 -33.69 -6.91 -9.19
C TYR A 103 -32.23 -7.32 -9.00
N CYS A 104 -31.39 -6.39 -8.55
CA CYS A 104 -30.03 -6.68 -8.10
C CYS A 104 -29.59 -5.64 -7.06
N ASN A 105 -29.00 -6.13 -5.97
CA ASN A 105 -28.29 -5.35 -4.96
C ASN A 105 -26.94 -6.06 -4.66
N ALA A 106 -26.02 -6.00 -5.62
CA ALA A 106 -24.66 -6.48 -5.47
C ALA A 106 -23.76 -5.39 -4.88
N VAL A 107 -22.93 -5.78 -3.93
CA VAL A 107 -21.99 -4.92 -3.20
C VAL A 107 -20.55 -5.40 -3.38
N PRO A 108 -19.58 -4.47 -3.39
CA PRO A 108 -18.18 -4.83 -3.54
C PRO A 108 -17.61 -5.46 -2.26
N PHE A 109 -16.86 -6.54 -2.42
CA PHE A 109 -16.03 -7.19 -1.41
C PHE A 109 -14.55 -7.05 -1.80
N LEU A 110 -13.73 -6.50 -0.91
CA LEU A 110 -12.29 -6.36 -1.11
C LEU A 110 -11.56 -7.60 -0.62
N VAL A 111 -10.71 -8.20 -1.45
CA VAL A 111 -9.92 -9.38 -1.05
C VAL A 111 -8.81 -8.97 -0.07
N ILE A 112 -8.04 -7.94 -0.42
CA ILE A 112 -7.24 -7.18 0.54
C ILE A 112 -8.14 -6.08 1.07
N ASP A 113 -8.63 -6.24 2.29
CA ASP A 113 -9.62 -5.36 2.88
C ASP A 113 -9.02 -4.07 3.47
N HIS A 114 -9.91 -3.13 3.81
CA HIS A 114 -9.57 -1.80 4.29
C HIS A 114 -8.68 -1.81 5.54
N THR A 115 -8.77 -2.82 6.41
CA THR A 115 -7.93 -2.89 7.60
C THR A 115 -6.43 -3.03 7.26
N ILE A 116 -6.11 -3.62 6.11
CA ILE A 116 -4.73 -3.73 5.61
C ILE A 116 -4.33 -2.45 4.86
N TRP A 117 -5.24 -1.91 4.03
CA TRP A 117 -4.99 -0.68 3.26
C TRP A 117 -4.82 0.57 4.12
N ASP A 118 -5.61 0.68 5.20
CA ASP A 118 -5.56 1.79 6.15
C ASP A 118 -4.55 1.52 7.29
N GLY A 119 -4.07 0.27 7.38
CA GLY A 119 -3.12 -0.18 8.39
C GLY A 119 -1.65 0.04 8.02
N GLU A 120 -0.76 -0.61 8.77
CA GLU A 120 0.69 -0.46 8.67
C GLU A 120 1.30 -0.84 7.31
N HIS A 121 0.61 -1.63 6.50
CA HIS A 121 1.09 -2.11 5.21
C HIS A 121 0.54 -1.32 4.02
N GLY A 122 -0.42 -0.43 4.23
CA GLY A 122 -1.04 0.35 3.17
C GLY A 122 -0.03 1.10 2.30
N ALA A 123 0.88 1.84 2.95
CA ALA A 123 1.89 2.64 2.25
C ALA A 123 2.84 1.82 1.38
N PHE A 124 3.16 0.59 1.80
CA PHE A 124 3.90 -0.34 0.96
C PHE A 124 3.12 -0.65 -0.33
N LEU A 125 1.82 -0.98 -0.22
CA LEU A 125 0.99 -1.30 -1.38
C LEU A 125 0.78 -0.08 -2.31
N TYR A 126 0.37 1.08 -1.79
CA TYR A 126 0.00 2.21 -2.65
C TYR A 126 1.15 3.15 -3.00
N ALA A 127 2.12 3.37 -2.10
CA ALA A 127 3.21 4.31 -2.36
C ALA A 127 4.40 3.61 -3.02
N SER A 128 4.71 2.39 -2.58
CA SER A 128 5.87 1.65 -3.10
C SER A 128 5.55 0.85 -4.36
N LEU A 129 4.41 0.15 -4.37
CA LEU A 129 4.00 -0.68 -5.51
C LEU A 129 2.97 -0.02 -6.42
N ASN A 130 2.49 1.20 -6.11
CA ASN A 130 1.47 1.94 -6.87
C ASN A 130 0.15 1.16 -7.05
N LEU A 131 -0.18 0.25 -6.14
CA LEU A 131 -1.41 -0.55 -6.17
C LEU A 131 -2.57 0.24 -5.56
N ILE A 132 -3.76 0.07 -6.14
CA ILE A 132 -4.99 0.73 -5.67
C ILE A 132 -6.00 -0.32 -5.26
N GLY A 133 -6.40 -0.30 -3.98
CA GLY A 133 -7.29 -1.31 -3.40
C GLY A 133 -8.70 -1.35 -4.00
N PHE A 134 -9.14 -0.28 -4.67
CA PHE A 134 -10.44 -0.22 -5.33
C PHE A 134 -10.42 -0.66 -6.80
N ASP A 135 -9.27 -1.07 -7.35
CA ASP A 135 -9.19 -1.54 -8.73
C ASP A 135 -9.74 -2.96 -8.89
N ASP A 136 -10.10 -3.34 -10.12
CA ASP A 136 -10.83 -4.59 -10.41
C ASP A 136 -10.09 -5.82 -9.92
N TRP A 137 -8.74 -5.81 -9.92
CA TRP A 137 -7.96 -6.95 -9.46
C TRP A 137 -8.23 -7.31 -7.99
N ASN A 138 -8.66 -6.37 -7.13
CA ASN A 138 -8.89 -6.60 -5.70
C ASN A 138 -10.38 -6.76 -5.32
N VAL A 139 -11.31 -6.55 -6.25
CA VAL A 139 -12.75 -6.46 -5.96
C VAL A 139 -13.53 -7.68 -6.46
N LEU A 140 -14.45 -8.18 -5.64
CA LEU A 140 -15.51 -9.11 -6.01
C LEU A 140 -16.87 -8.44 -5.89
N MET A 141 -17.78 -8.66 -6.85
CA MET A 141 -19.19 -8.26 -6.69
C MET A 141 -19.97 -9.43 -6.09
N LEU A 142 -20.53 -9.23 -4.89
CA LEU A 142 -21.28 -10.24 -4.15
C LEU A 142 -22.69 -9.74 -3.85
N ALA A 143 -23.65 -10.65 -3.65
CA ALA A 143 -25.02 -10.29 -3.29
C ALA A 143 -25.08 -9.65 -1.89
N GLY A 144 -25.64 -8.45 -1.79
CA GLY A 144 -25.87 -7.75 -0.52
C GLY A 144 -27.11 -8.23 0.24
N ASP A 145 -27.97 -9.02 -0.41
CA ASP A 145 -29.16 -9.63 0.19
C ASP A 145 -29.48 -10.99 -0.45
N GLU A 146 -30.30 -11.80 0.24
CA GLU A 146 -30.64 -13.16 -0.22
C GLU A 146 -31.41 -13.15 -1.55
N ARG A 147 -32.26 -12.14 -1.76
CA ARG A 147 -33.01 -11.98 -3.02
C ARG A 147 -32.08 -11.83 -4.22
N THR A 148 -31.00 -11.06 -4.08
CA THR A 148 -29.98 -10.90 -5.12
C THR A 148 -29.25 -12.20 -5.36
N LYS A 149 -28.88 -12.93 -4.30
CA LYS A 149 -28.22 -14.24 -4.41
C LYS A 149 -29.07 -15.23 -5.21
N GLU A 150 -30.34 -15.35 -4.88
CA GLU A 150 -31.29 -16.25 -5.57
C GLU A 150 -31.54 -15.85 -7.02
N LEU A 151 -31.85 -14.57 -7.28
CA LEU A 151 -32.22 -14.10 -8.62
C LEU A 151 -31.02 -13.98 -9.58
N CYS A 152 -29.89 -13.48 -9.08
CA CYS A 152 -28.71 -13.20 -9.89
C CYS A 152 -27.72 -14.36 -9.94
N GLY A 153 -27.87 -15.38 -9.09
CA GLY A 153 -26.97 -16.54 -9.04
C GLY A 153 -25.53 -16.21 -8.63
N ILE A 154 -25.34 -15.18 -7.81
CA ILE A 154 -24.02 -14.76 -7.29
C ILE A 154 -23.92 -15.06 -5.78
N ALA A 155 -22.71 -15.32 -5.29
CA ALA A 155 -22.49 -15.60 -3.87
C ALA A 155 -22.89 -14.42 -2.98
N GLY A 156 -23.42 -14.72 -1.79
CA GLY A 156 -23.78 -13.73 -0.77
C GLY A 156 -22.54 -13.09 -0.15
N HIS A 157 -22.63 -11.81 0.17
CA HIS A 157 -21.57 -11.08 0.85
C HIS A 157 -21.42 -11.61 2.28
N PRO A 158 -20.25 -12.13 2.68
CA PRO A 158 -20.08 -12.77 3.99
C PRO A 158 -19.97 -11.78 5.16
N GLY A 159 -19.93 -10.48 4.86
CA GLY A 159 -19.47 -9.47 5.82
C GLY A 159 -17.95 -9.58 5.97
N THR A 160 -17.45 -9.30 7.16
CA THR A 160 -16.03 -9.49 7.49
C THR A 160 -15.74 -10.98 7.67
N VAL A 161 -14.67 -11.48 7.03
CA VAL A 161 -14.21 -12.87 7.20
C VAL A 161 -12.82 -12.86 7.83
N PRO A 162 -12.70 -12.91 9.17
CA PRO A 162 -11.43 -12.75 9.87
C PRO A 162 -10.34 -13.74 9.43
N ALA A 163 -10.72 -14.97 9.08
CA ALA A 163 -9.78 -15.98 8.59
C ALA A 163 -9.16 -15.60 7.23
N VAL A 164 -9.95 -15.02 6.32
CA VAL A 164 -9.45 -14.51 5.04
C VAL A 164 -8.56 -13.30 5.26
N SER A 165 -9.01 -12.33 6.06
CA SER A 165 -8.20 -11.15 6.40
C SER A 165 -6.85 -11.53 7.02
N LYS A 166 -6.83 -12.52 7.93
CA LYS A 166 -5.58 -13.03 8.51
C LYS A 166 -4.66 -13.66 7.47
N ALA A 167 -5.18 -14.55 6.62
CA ALA A 167 -4.37 -15.20 5.58
C ALA A 167 -3.83 -14.18 4.56
N VAL A 168 -4.63 -13.18 4.19
CA VAL A 168 -4.20 -12.09 3.31
C VAL A 168 -3.13 -11.23 3.98
N HIS A 169 -3.28 -10.92 5.27
CA HIS A 169 -2.28 -10.18 6.03
C HIS A 169 -0.93 -10.91 6.05
N GLU A 170 -0.91 -12.23 6.26
CA GLU A 170 0.31 -13.04 6.20
C GLU A 170 1.01 -12.97 4.83
N PHE A 171 0.26 -13.00 3.72
CA PHE A 171 0.83 -12.78 2.38
C PHE A 171 1.42 -11.37 2.24
N VAL A 172 0.72 -10.34 2.73
CA VAL A 172 1.17 -8.95 2.63
C VAL A 172 2.46 -8.71 3.43
N VAL A 173 2.58 -9.30 4.62
CA VAL A 173 3.82 -9.28 5.41
C VAL A 173 4.97 -9.90 4.60
N ALA A 174 4.78 -11.09 4.05
CA ALA A 174 5.82 -11.77 3.27
C ALA A 174 6.24 -10.98 2.01
N TRP A 175 5.28 -10.36 1.31
CA TRP A 175 5.56 -9.49 0.16
C TRP A 175 6.34 -8.25 0.57
N LYS A 176 5.96 -7.62 1.69
CA LYS A 176 6.66 -6.45 2.21
C LYS A 176 8.11 -6.80 2.58
N GLU A 177 8.34 -7.92 3.25
CA GLU A 177 9.69 -8.38 3.57
C GLU A 177 10.53 -8.65 2.30
N ARG A 178 9.93 -9.22 1.24
CA ARG A 178 10.63 -9.39 -0.06
C ARG A 178 11.01 -8.05 -0.65
N TYR A 179 10.11 -7.08 -0.65
CA TYR A 179 10.38 -5.73 -1.12
C TYR A 179 11.48 -5.04 -0.33
N GLU A 180 11.44 -5.12 1.01
CA GLU A 180 12.44 -4.50 1.89
C GLU A 180 13.83 -5.09 1.67
N ARG A 181 13.95 -6.42 1.45
CA ARG A 181 15.22 -7.06 1.09
C ARG A 181 15.76 -6.56 -0.26
N ALA A 182 14.90 -6.40 -1.27
CA ALA A 182 15.31 -5.88 -2.57
C ALA A 182 15.76 -4.40 -2.46
N LEU A 183 15.04 -3.60 -1.67
CA LEU A 183 15.38 -2.21 -1.41
C LEU A 183 16.71 -2.06 -0.67
N GLU A 184 16.97 -2.90 0.33
CA GLU A 184 18.24 -2.93 1.05
C GLU A 184 19.39 -3.31 0.11
N ALA A 185 19.24 -4.36 -0.69
CA ALA A 185 20.24 -4.78 -1.67
C ALA A 185 20.53 -3.68 -2.71
N TYR A 186 19.52 -2.96 -3.16
CA TYR A 186 19.69 -1.80 -4.04
C TYR A 186 20.41 -0.65 -3.32
N GLY A 187 20.04 -0.37 -2.07
CA GLY A 187 20.66 0.65 -1.23
C GLY A 187 22.17 0.46 -1.05
N VAL A 188 22.63 -0.80 -0.92
CA VAL A 188 24.07 -1.14 -0.86
C VAL A 188 24.79 -0.70 -2.14
N THR A 189 24.23 -0.98 -3.31
CA THR A 189 24.80 -0.56 -4.59
C THR A 189 24.74 0.96 -4.76
N ALA A 190 23.62 1.59 -4.41
CA ALA A 190 23.44 3.05 -4.53
C ALA A 190 24.41 3.85 -3.63
N ALA A 191 24.81 3.30 -2.49
CA ALA A 191 25.81 3.90 -1.58
C ALA A 191 27.27 3.61 -1.99
N GLY A 192 27.52 2.94 -3.12
CA GLY A 192 28.86 2.57 -3.58
C GLY A 192 29.53 1.46 -2.75
N GLY A 193 28.75 0.67 -2.00
CA GLY A 193 29.27 -0.44 -1.19
C GLY A 193 29.71 -1.63 -2.04
N GLN A 194 30.80 -2.29 -1.65
CA GLN A 194 31.37 -3.49 -2.33
C GLN A 194 30.62 -4.80 -2.00
N GLY A 195 29.30 -4.75 -1.75
CA GLY A 195 28.48 -5.91 -1.40
C GLY A 195 27.82 -6.60 -2.60
N ARG A 196 27.10 -7.71 -2.35
CA ARG A 196 26.14 -8.33 -3.31
C ARG A 196 24.87 -7.50 -3.41
N GLY A 197 24.99 -6.23 -3.81
CA GLY A 197 23.83 -5.40 -4.10
C GLY A 197 23.24 -5.71 -5.47
N ILE A 198 22.09 -5.10 -5.77
CA ILE A 198 21.42 -5.19 -7.08
C ILE A 198 21.43 -3.83 -7.78
N SER A 199 21.48 -3.86 -9.11
CA SER A 199 21.34 -2.66 -9.92
C SER A 199 19.94 -2.05 -9.79
N ARG A 200 19.81 -0.79 -10.22
CA ARG A 200 18.52 -0.10 -10.29
C ARG A 200 17.51 -0.83 -11.18
N GLU A 201 17.93 -1.29 -12.36
CA GLU A 201 17.06 -2.03 -13.27
C GLU A 201 16.56 -3.33 -12.64
N GLN A 202 17.44 -4.06 -11.95
CA GLN A 202 17.05 -5.27 -11.21
C GLN A 202 16.05 -4.97 -10.10
N TYR A 203 16.26 -3.88 -9.35
CA TYR A 203 15.32 -3.47 -8.30
C TYR A 203 13.94 -3.10 -8.86
N GLU A 204 13.88 -2.32 -9.93
CA GLU A 204 12.61 -1.97 -10.57
C GLU A 204 11.91 -3.21 -11.17
N MET A 205 12.66 -4.14 -11.75
CA MET A 205 12.14 -5.42 -12.23
C MET A 205 11.55 -6.26 -11.10
N GLU A 206 12.26 -6.41 -9.97
CA GLU A 206 11.75 -7.12 -8.79
C GLU A 206 10.48 -6.47 -8.23
N LYS A 207 10.39 -5.13 -8.27
CA LYS A 207 9.22 -4.38 -7.84
C LYS A 207 8.01 -4.65 -8.75
N ASP A 208 8.23 -4.66 -10.07
CA ASP A 208 7.18 -4.94 -11.06
C ASP A 208 6.73 -6.41 -10.99
N GLU A 209 7.67 -7.35 -10.82
CA GLU A 209 7.38 -8.76 -10.59
C GLU A 209 6.55 -8.97 -9.33
N LEU A 210 6.93 -8.33 -8.22
CA LEU A 210 6.17 -8.40 -6.97
C LEU A 210 4.78 -7.80 -7.12
N ARG A 211 4.65 -6.65 -7.80
CA ARG A 211 3.35 -6.05 -8.10
C ARG A 211 2.45 -7.03 -8.87
N GLN A 212 2.99 -7.69 -9.89
CA GLN A 212 2.24 -8.67 -10.68
C GLN A 212 1.89 -9.92 -9.86
N GLU A 213 2.81 -10.41 -9.03
CA GLU A 213 2.57 -11.56 -8.14
C GLU A 213 1.38 -11.30 -7.20
N ILE A 214 1.28 -10.09 -6.63
CA ILE A 214 0.16 -9.70 -5.76
C ILE A 214 -1.16 -9.75 -6.53
N ILE A 215 -1.19 -9.15 -7.72
CA ILE A 215 -2.37 -9.12 -8.59
C ILE A 215 -2.79 -10.56 -8.94
N ASP A 216 -1.85 -11.40 -9.35
CA ASP A 216 -2.10 -12.79 -9.74
C ASP A 216 -2.56 -13.64 -8.56
N LYS A 217 -1.95 -13.46 -7.38
CA LYS A 217 -2.34 -14.16 -6.17
C LYS A 217 -3.77 -13.83 -5.78
N VAL A 218 -4.12 -12.54 -5.78
CA VAL A 218 -5.49 -12.12 -5.48
C VAL A 218 -6.46 -12.61 -6.55
N GLY A 219 -6.08 -12.55 -7.84
CA GLY A 219 -6.84 -13.15 -8.94
C GLY A 219 -7.10 -14.64 -8.73
N TRP A 220 -6.11 -15.38 -8.24
CA TRP A 220 -6.23 -16.81 -7.89
C TRP A 220 -7.11 -17.06 -6.65
N MET A 221 -7.14 -16.14 -5.68
CA MET A 221 -7.95 -16.25 -4.47
C MET A 221 -9.44 -16.03 -4.75
N LYS A 222 -9.78 -15.11 -5.65
CA LYS A 222 -11.16 -14.74 -5.98
C LYS A 222 -12.12 -15.91 -6.27
N PRO A 223 -11.85 -16.81 -7.24
CA PRO A 223 -12.74 -17.93 -7.51
C PRO A 223 -12.81 -18.91 -6.33
N ARG A 224 -11.77 -19.02 -5.51
CA ARG A 224 -11.77 -19.87 -4.31
C ARG A 224 -12.64 -19.29 -3.21
N ILE A 225 -12.57 -17.98 -3.01
CA ILE A 225 -13.47 -17.25 -2.10
C ILE A 225 -14.91 -17.47 -2.56
N ILE A 226 -15.21 -17.28 -3.85
CA ILE A 226 -16.56 -17.53 -4.39
C ILE A 226 -17.00 -18.98 -4.13
N ASN A 227 -16.18 -19.97 -4.47
CA ASN A 227 -16.53 -21.39 -4.28
C ASN A 227 -16.77 -21.73 -2.80
N GLU A 228 -15.96 -21.18 -1.90
CA GLU A 228 -16.13 -21.39 -0.47
C GLU A 228 -17.41 -20.72 0.05
N LEU A 229 -17.70 -19.50 -0.40
CA LEU A 229 -18.95 -18.80 -0.07
C LEU A 229 -20.16 -19.59 -0.54
N LEU A 230 -20.15 -20.09 -1.78
CA LEU A 230 -21.23 -20.93 -2.30
C LEU A 230 -21.37 -22.24 -1.51
N ARG A 231 -20.27 -22.85 -1.05
CA ARG A 231 -20.28 -24.08 -0.25
C ARG A 231 -20.92 -23.88 1.14
N ILE A 232 -20.70 -22.73 1.76
CA ILE A 232 -21.22 -22.45 3.12
C ILE A 232 -22.61 -21.80 3.11
N GLN A 233 -23.04 -21.25 1.97
CA GLN A 233 -24.32 -20.54 1.81
C GLN A 233 -25.37 -21.32 1.02
N GLY A 234 -24.97 -22.38 0.32
CA GLY A 234 -25.87 -23.32 -0.37
C GLY A 234 -26.30 -24.46 0.53
#